data_AF-A0A963T334-F1
#
_entry.id   AF-A0A963T334-F1
#
_cell.length_a   1.000
_cell.length_b   1.000
_cell.length_c   1.000
_cell.angle_alpha   90.00
_cell.angle_beta   90.00
_cell.angle_gamma   90.00
#
_symmetry.space_group_name_H-M   'P 1'
#
loop_
_entity.id
_entity.type
_entity.pdbx_description
1 polymer ?
#
loop_
_entity_poly.entity_id
_entity_poly.type
_entity_poly.pdbx_seq_one_letter_code
_entity_poly.pdbx_strand_id
1 'polypeptide(L)' 'MARILVTGGSGFIGSHAIIQLLATGHEVRTTVRNLDREAEVRALLKEGGAEPGGALSFHA' A
#
# COMPACT_ATOMS: atom_id res chain seq x y z
N MET A 1 -7.27 4.54 14.69
CA MET A 1 -6.00 4.46 13.93
C MET A 1 -5.27 3.20 14.36
N ALA A 2 -4.81 2.39 13.40
CA ALA A 2 -4.14 1.12 13.66
C ALA A 2 -3.05 0.89 12.59
N ARG A 3 -2.13 -0.03 12.88
CA ARG A 3 -1.11 -0.47 11.94
C ARG A 3 -1.50 -1.82 11.36
N ILE A 4 -1.62 -1.90 10.05
CA ILE A 4 -2.18 -3.06 9.34
C ILE A 4 -1.14 -3.63 8.38
N LEU A 5 -1.00 -4.96 8.37
CA LEU A 5 -0.17 -5.68 7.40
C LEU A 5 -1.06 -6.18 6.26
N VAL A 6 -0.76 -5.75 5.04
CA VAL A 6 -1.37 -6.26 3.80
C VAL A 6 -0.34 -7.10 3.06
N THR A 7 -0.53 -8.41 3.03
CA THR A 7 0.33 -9.28 2.21
C THR A 7 -0.09 -9.21 0.74
N GLY A 8 0.88 -9.12 -0.17
CA GLY A 8 0.60 -9.03 -1.60
C GLY A 8 -0.01 -7.71 -2.05
N GLY A 9 0.40 -6.58 -1.47
CA GLY A 9 -0.13 -5.25 -1.80
C GLY A 9 0.13 -4.79 -3.23
N SER A 10 1.03 -5.46 -3.95
CA SER A 10 1.24 -5.25 -5.39
C SER A 10 0.18 -5.90 -6.29
N GLY A 11 -0.73 -6.71 -5.74
CA GLY A 11 -1.83 -7.32 -6.48
C GLY A 11 -3.07 -6.42 -6.50
N PHE A 12 -4.00 -6.69 -7.41
CA PHE A 12 -5.23 -5.91 -7.59
C PHE A 12 -6.04 -5.72 -6.30
N ILE A 13 -6.36 -6.81 -5.60
CA ILE A 13 -7.13 -6.72 -4.35
C ILE A 13 -6.32 -6.07 -3.23
N GLY A 14 -5.02 -6.38 -3.15
CA GLY A 14 -4.13 -5.84 -2.13
C GLY A 14 -4.04 -4.31 -2.23
N SER A 15 -3.82 -3.77 -3.43
CA SER A 15 -3.74 -2.33 -3.63
C SER A 15 -5.04 -1.59 -3.34
N HIS A 16 -6.19 -2.14 -3.76
CA HIS A 16 -7.49 -1.57 -3.43
C HIS A 16 -7.76 -1.60 -1.92
N ALA A 17 -7.36 -2.66 -1.22
CA ALA A 17 -7.43 -2.70 0.24
C ALA A 17 -6.55 -1.60 0.86
N ILE A 18 -5.30 -1.45 0.40
CA ILE A 18 -4.39 -0.39 0.88
C ILE A 18 -5.01 1.00 0.70
N ILE A 19 -5.61 1.31 -0.45
CA ILE A 19 -6.28 2.59 -0.71
C ILE A 19 -7.36 2.87 0.34
N GLN A 20 -8.25 1.90 0.59
CA GLN A 20 -9.34 2.06 1.56
C GLN A 20 -8.82 2.23 2.98
N LEU A 21 -7.80 1.46 3.37
CA LEU A 21 -7.18 1.56 4.70
C LEU A 21 -6.47 2.90 4.92
N LEU A 22 -5.80 3.43 3.90
CA LEU A 22 -5.19 4.75 3.95
C LEU A 22 -6.25 5.85 4.06
N ALA A 23 -7.36 5.73 3.31
CA ALA A 23 -8.47 6.68 3.36
C ALA A 23 -9.15 6.75 4.74
N THR A 24 -9.12 5.66 5.53
CA THR A 24 -9.60 5.64 6.91
C THR A 24 -8.55 6.05 7.95
N GLY A 25 -7.37 6.52 7.51
CA GLY A 25 -6.30 7.03 8.36
C GLY A 25 -5.50 5.94 9.07
N HIS A 26 -5.40 4.73 8.52
CA HIS A 26 -4.52 3.69 9.05
C HIS A 26 -3.09 3.80 8.51
N GLU A 27 -2.14 3.31 9.30
CA GLU A 27 -0.79 3.02 8.80
C GLU A 27 -0.79 1.63 8.18
N VAL A 28 -0.20 1.52 7.00
CA VAL A 28 -0.16 0.28 6.23
C VAL A 28 1.27 -0.18 6.02
N ARG A 29 1.54 -1.44 6.33
CA ARG A 29 2.73 -2.15 5.90
C ARG A 29 2.32 -3.13 4.83
N THR A 30 3.04 -3.21 3.73
CA THR A 30 2.75 -4.20 2.71
C THR A 30 3.95 -5.03 2.30
N THR A 31 3.71 -6.30 2.00
CA THR A 31 4.72 -7.15 1.41
C THR A 31 4.64 -7.15 -0.11
N VAL A 32 5.80 -7.09 -0.75
CA VAL A 32 6.01 -7.21 -2.19
C VAL A 32 7.04 -8.29 -2.45
N ARG A 33 6.98 -8.97 -3.60
CA ARG A 33 7.95 -10.02 -3.91
C ARG A 33 9.39 -9.50 -4.11
N ASN A 34 9.52 -8.25 -4.54
CA ASN A 34 10.76 -7.52 -4.72
C ASN A 34 10.49 -6.05 -4.43
N LEU A 35 11.37 -5.40 -3.65
CA LEU A 35 11.31 -3.97 -3.32
C LEU A 35 11.41 -3.07 -4.56
N ASP A 36 11.98 -3.54 -5.68
CA ASP A 36 12.00 -2.80 -6.95
C ASP A 36 10.59 -2.44 -7.46
N ARG A 37 9.57 -3.18 -7.01
CA ARG A 37 8.16 -2.90 -7.36
C ARG A 37 7.54 -1.77 -6.53
N GLU A 38 8.23 -1.23 -5.52
CA GLU A 38 7.69 -0.16 -4.68
C GLU A 38 7.19 1.03 -5.49
N ALA A 39 7.99 1.50 -6.47
CA ALA A 39 7.61 2.63 -7.31
C ALA A 39 6.35 2.35 -8.14
N GLU A 40 6.23 1.14 -8.70
CA GLU A 40 5.04 0.67 -9.43
C GLU A 40 3.81 0.67 -8.53
N VAL A 41 3.90 0.11 -7.32
CA VAL A 41 2.78 0.07 -6.37
C VAL A 41 2.36 1.47 -5.95
N ARG A 42 3.31 2.37 -5.68
CA ARG A 42 3.00 3.77 -5.35
C ARG A 42 2.27 4.48 -6.48
N ALA A 43 2.67 4.26 -7.73
CA ALA A 43 1.97 4.82 -8.90
C ALA A 43 0.53 4.30 -8.99
N LEU A 44 0.32 3.00 -8.80
CA LEU A 44 -1.01 2.39 -8.82
C LEU A 44 -1.91 2.90 -7.69
N LEU A 45 -1.37 3.08 -6.48
CA LEU A 45 -2.12 3.67 -5.37
C LEU A 45 -2.51 5.12 -5.67
N LYS A 46 -1.61 5.88 -6.30
CA LYS A 46 -1.88 7.26 -6.74
C LYS A 46 -2.99 7.33 -7.78
N GLU A 47 -2.96 6.45 -8.79
CA GLU A 47 -4.06 6.33 -9.77
C GLU A 47 -5.39 5.98 -9.09
N GLY A 48 -5.36 5.19 -8.02
CA GLY A 48 -6.51 4.88 -7.17
C GLY A 48 -6.89 5.97 -6.17
N GLY A 49 -6.26 7.16 -6.22
CA GLY A 49 -6.60 8.30 -5.37
C GLY A 49 -5.94 8.33 -3.99
N ALA A 50 -4.94 7.48 -3.73
CA ALA A 50 -4.19 7.47 -2.48
C ALA A 50 -2.77 8.02 -2.67
N GLU A 51 -2.41 9.04 -1.88
CA GLU A 51 -1.02 9.48 -1.71
C GLU A 51 -0.56 9.20 -0.27
N PRO A 52 0.01 8.01 0.01
CA PRO A 52 0.22 7.56 1.38
C PRO A 52 1.26 8.35 2.18
N GLY A 53 2.17 9.07 1.53
CA GLY A 53 3.35 9.67 2.19
C GLY A 53 4.07 8.65 3.09
N GLY A 54 4.27 9.01 4.36
CA GLY A 54 4.87 8.15 5.38
C GLY A 54 3.96 7.08 5.98
N ALA A 55 2.66 7.05 5.63
CA ALA A 55 1.71 6.07 6.17
C ALA A 55 1.80 4.69 5.49
N LEU A 56 2.63 4.53 4.44
CA LEU A 56 2.86 3.26 3.74
C LEU A 56 4.35 2.89 3.75
N SER A 57 4.66 1.66 4.21
CA SER A 57 5.99 1.05 4.10
C SER A 57 5.96 -0.30 3.39
N PHE A 58 7.05 -0.61 2.70
CA PHE A 58 7.21 -1.84 1.90
C PHE A 58 8.20 -2.80 2.56
N HIS A 59 7.92 -4.09 2.44
CA HIS A 59 8.75 -5.19 2.92
C HIS A 59 8.81 -6.30 1.86
N ALA A 60 9.90 -7.05 1.77
CA ALA A 60 10.04 -8.22 0.90
C ALA A 60 10.21 -9.51 1.69
#